data_AF-A0A3M1QYJ2-F1
#
_entry.id   AF-A0A3M1QYJ2-F1
#
_cell.length_a   1.000
_cell.length_b   1.000
_cell.length_c   1.000
_cell.angle_alpha   90.00
_cell.angle_beta   90.00
_cell.angle_gamma   90.00
#
_symmetry.space_group_name_H-M   'P 1'
#
loop_
_entity.id
_entity.type
_entity.pdbx_description
1 polymer ?
#
loop_
_entity_poly.entity_id
_entity_poly.type
_entity_poly.pdbx_seq_one_letter_code
_entity_poly.pdbx_strand_id
1 'polypeptide(L)'
;MVTTVLLALAAATTGEAALIGIDAVHGYDREAVLATGEAFDTFRAVLTGLGHTLVPLDRFDAAALAGLDAVILATPYRLNHHPYSAEEVEALHAFATHAAFVGDTTLWQDPDTASDRPITFGDNRRLLENLAAFLVAEPGGLLLAADAGNAFDAEALNRIAAPYGVTFYDRAVAPFGYTETAFAPHPVADGLSAVGVDFAVPLVAVAPPAVALDAGDRYHRFLAVADAPRAAAREAVRCSDDGW
;
A
#
# COMPACT_ATOMS: atom_id res chain seq x y z
N MET A 1 -41.33 -31.30 -20.43
CA MET A 1 -40.09 -30.51 -20.45
C MET A 1 -39.84 -30.04 -19.03
N VAL A 2 -38.77 -30.52 -18.40
CA VAL A 2 -38.38 -30.12 -17.04
C VAL A 2 -37.19 -29.18 -17.20
N THR A 3 -37.38 -27.90 -16.86
CA THR A 3 -36.33 -26.88 -16.87
C THR A 3 -35.58 -26.98 -15.55
N THR A 4 -34.38 -27.57 -15.57
CA THR A 4 -33.46 -27.56 -14.43
C THR A 4 -32.83 -26.17 -14.33
N VAL A 5 -33.20 -25.41 -13.30
CA VAL A 5 -32.50 -24.18 -12.92
C VAL A 5 -31.28 -24.58 -12.10
N LEU A 6 -30.09 -24.45 -12.68
CA LEU A 6 -28.82 -24.58 -11.96
C LEU A 6 -28.58 -23.26 -11.21
N LEU A 7 -28.83 -23.27 -9.90
CA LEU A 7 -28.34 -22.24 -8.99
C LEU A 7 -26.82 -22.47 -8.82
N ALA A 8 -26.00 -21.67 -9.50
CA ALA A 8 -24.60 -21.56 -9.15
C ALA A 8 -24.49 -20.67 -7.90
N LEU A 9 -24.36 -21.28 -6.72
CA LEU A 9 -23.82 -20.55 -5.56
C LEU A 9 -22.35 -20.27 -5.89
N ALA A 10 -22.04 -19.02 -6.22
CA ALA A 10 -20.68 -18.53 -6.14
C ALA A 10 -20.29 -18.54 -4.65
N ALA A 11 -19.54 -19.56 -4.24
CA ALA A 11 -18.85 -19.53 -2.96
C ALA A 11 -17.83 -18.40 -3.05
N ALA A 12 -18.12 -17.27 -2.43
CA ALA A 12 -17.10 -16.29 -2.12
C ALA A 12 -16.09 -16.99 -1.21
N THR A 13 -14.94 -17.38 -1.76
CA THR A 13 -13.81 -17.79 -0.95
C THR A 13 -13.39 -16.56 -0.15
N THR A 14 -13.88 -16.46 1.09
CA THR A 14 -13.30 -15.54 2.06
C THR A 14 -11.83 -15.93 2.15
N GLY A 15 -10.94 -15.04 1.69
CA GLY A 15 -9.50 -15.23 1.88
C GLY A 15 -9.21 -15.49 3.35
N GLU A 16 -8.12 -16.20 3.62
CA GLU A 16 -7.69 -16.43 5.00
C GLU A 16 -7.50 -15.07 5.70
N ALA A 17 -7.94 -14.99 6.95
CA ALA A 17 -7.87 -13.77 7.75
C ALA A 17 -6.39 -13.38 7.96
N ALA A 18 -5.90 -12.42 7.20
CA ALA A 18 -4.52 -11.96 7.27
C ALA A 18 -4.23 -11.03 8.47
N LEU A 19 -2.97 -11.04 8.93
CA LEU A 19 -2.39 -10.10 9.88
C LEU A 19 -1.66 -8.99 9.13
N ILE A 20 -2.19 -7.76 9.21
CA ILE A 20 -1.66 -6.59 8.51
C ILE A 20 -1.06 -5.63 9.52
N GLY A 21 0.26 -5.43 9.44
CA GLY A 21 0.97 -4.39 10.18
C GLY A 21 0.66 -3.02 9.62
N ILE A 22 0.36 -2.05 10.48
CA ILE A 22 0.10 -0.67 10.10
C ILE A 22 1.12 0.21 10.80
N ASP A 23 1.76 1.10 10.04
CA ASP A 23 2.71 2.06 10.62
C ASP A 23 2.04 2.93 11.69
N ALA A 24 2.60 2.89 12.90
CA ALA A 24 2.22 3.77 14.02
C ALA A 24 3.41 4.58 14.56
N VAL A 25 4.54 4.59 13.83
CA VAL A 25 5.77 5.32 14.16
C VAL A 25 5.98 6.49 13.21
N HIS A 26 5.84 6.24 11.91
CA HIS A 26 6.10 7.18 10.84
C HIS A 26 4.77 7.64 10.27
N GLY A 27 4.54 8.96 10.25
CA GLY A 27 3.35 9.51 9.61
C GLY A 27 2.53 10.36 10.54
N TYR A 28 1.41 9.78 10.97
CA TYR A 28 0.41 10.49 11.75
C TYR A 28 0.74 10.51 13.24
N ASP A 29 0.20 11.48 13.98
CA ASP A 29 0.30 11.45 15.43
C ASP A 29 -0.47 10.27 16.04
N ARG A 30 -0.26 10.02 17.33
CA ARG A 30 -0.88 8.89 18.05
C ARG A 30 -2.42 8.88 17.97
N GLU A 31 -3.06 10.04 17.84
CA GLU A 31 -4.52 10.19 17.75
C GLU A 31 -5.04 10.01 16.31
N ALA A 32 -4.15 10.12 15.32
CA ALA A 32 -4.38 9.89 13.90
C ALA A 32 -3.65 8.64 13.37
N VAL A 33 -3.16 7.71 14.21
CA VAL A 33 -2.58 6.44 13.69
C VAL A 33 -3.65 5.68 12.90
N LEU A 34 -3.35 5.26 11.67
CA LEU A 34 -4.29 4.55 10.80
C LEU A 34 -4.94 3.33 11.49
N ALA A 35 -4.20 2.60 12.32
CA ALA A 35 -4.69 1.43 13.05
C ALA A 35 -5.58 1.73 14.27
N THR A 36 -5.45 2.90 14.92
CA THR A 36 -6.07 3.13 16.24
C THR A 36 -6.74 4.48 16.43
N GLY A 37 -6.49 5.45 15.56
CA GLY A 37 -6.93 6.84 15.69
C GLY A 37 -8.32 7.09 15.10
N GLU A 38 -9.14 7.93 15.72
CA GLU A 38 -10.57 8.09 15.40
C GLU A 38 -10.83 8.55 13.95
N ALA A 39 -9.88 9.25 13.32
CA ALA A 39 -10.00 9.80 11.98
C ALA A 39 -10.23 8.72 10.89
N PHE A 40 -9.57 7.57 10.98
CA PHE A 40 -9.43 6.64 9.86
C PHE A 40 -10.38 5.42 9.92
N ASP A 41 -11.57 5.61 10.48
CA ASP A 41 -12.57 4.54 10.68
C ASP A 41 -12.97 3.83 9.39
N THR A 42 -13.14 4.56 8.28
CA THR A 42 -13.56 3.94 7.01
C THR A 42 -12.49 3.00 6.45
N PHE A 43 -11.21 3.41 6.52
CA PHE A 43 -10.08 2.57 6.12
C PHE A 43 -10.06 1.26 6.92
N ARG A 44 -10.18 1.36 8.25
CA ARG A 44 -10.21 0.18 9.13
C ARG A 44 -11.44 -0.69 8.89
N ALA A 45 -12.61 -0.09 8.71
CA ALA A 45 -13.86 -0.80 8.47
C ALA A 45 -13.81 -1.61 7.15
N VAL A 46 -13.14 -1.09 6.12
CA VAL A 46 -12.91 -1.83 4.87
C VAL A 46 -12.02 -3.04 5.13
N LEU A 47 -10.84 -2.86 5.70
CA LEU A 47 -9.89 -3.98 5.89
C LEU A 47 -10.41 -5.04 6.87
N THR A 48 -11.00 -4.62 7.99
CA THR A 48 -11.59 -5.56 8.96
C THR A 48 -12.86 -6.21 8.43
N GLY A 49 -13.62 -5.52 7.57
CA GLY A 49 -14.76 -6.07 6.84
C GLY A 49 -14.38 -7.17 5.85
N LEU A 50 -13.14 -7.17 5.35
CA LEU A 50 -12.56 -8.26 4.55
C LEU A 50 -12.07 -9.45 5.42
N GLY A 51 -12.11 -9.31 6.75
CA GLY A 51 -11.71 -10.34 7.71
C GLY A 51 -10.28 -10.21 8.23
N HIS A 52 -9.56 -9.15 7.87
CA HIS A 52 -8.17 -8.93 8.31
C HIS A 52 -8.08 -8.39 9.73
N THR A 53 -6.99 -8.73 10.41
CA THR A 53 -6.62 -8.15 11.71
C THR A 53 -5.55 -7.10 11.50
N LEU A 54 -5.77 -5.89 12.01
CA LEU A 54 -4.82 -4.79 11.93
C LEU A 54 -3.97 -4.72 13.20
N VAL A 55 -2.65 -4.66 13.03
CA VAL A 55 -1.68 -4.59 14.13
C VAL A 55 -0.92 -3.27 14.03
N PRO A 56 -1.06 -2.33 14.99
CA PRO A 56 -0.21 -1.14 15.00
C PRO A 56 1.23 -1.54 15.29
N LEU A 57 2.17 -1.09 14.44
CA LEU A 57 3.60 -1.33 14.59
C LEU A 57 4.27 -0.13 15.24
N ASP A 58 4.95 -0.35 16.37
CA ASP A 58 5.71 0.67 17.10
C ASP A 58 7.22 0.64 16.80
N ARG A 59 7.65 -0.24 15.89
CA ARG A 59 9.02 -0.39 15.38
C ARG A 59 9.06 -1.26 14.13
N PHE A 60 10.12 -1.13 13.33
CA PHE A 60 10.33 -1.92 12.11
C PHE A 60 11.64 -2.70 12.20
N ASP A 61 11.60 -3.83 12.92
CA ASP A 61 12.69 -4.80 12.95
C ASP A 61 12.18 -6.20 12.56
N ALA A 62 13.11 -7.14 12.32
CA ALA A 62 12.75 -8.50 11.90
C ALA A 62 11.78 -9.21 12.87
N ALA A 63 11.81 -8.88 14.16
CA ALA A 63 10.93 -9.49 15.16
C ALA A 63 9.51 -8.89 15.12
N ALA A 64 9.39 -7.58 14.88
CA ALA A 64 8.11 -6.90 14.74
C ALA A 64 7.39 -7.28 13.44
N LEU A 65 8.15 -7.55 12.37
CA LEU A 65 7.62 -7.96 11.07
C LEU A 65 7.33 -9.46 10.97
N ALA A 66 7.87 -10.28 11.89
CA ALA A 66 7.71 -11.72 11.86
C ALA A 66 6.24 -12.14 12.05
N GLY A 67 5.74 -12.96 11.12
CA GLY A 67 4.38 -13.51 11.18
C GLY A 67 3.28 -12.57 10.67
N LEU A 68 3.64 -11.39 10.16
CA LEU A 68 2.71 -10.55 9.40
C LEU A 68 2.59 -11.07 7.97
N ASP A 69 1.40 -10.93 7.39
CA ASP A 69 1.16 -11.20 5.98
C ASP A 69 1.48 -9.97 5.13
N ALA A 70 1.19 -8.78 5.65
CA ALA A 70 1.45 -7.52 4.96
C ALA A 70 1.77 -6.37 5.91
N VAL A 71 2.34 -5.29 5.35
CA VAL A 71 2.59 -4.02 6.01
C VAL A 71 2.07 -2.88 5.15
N ILE A 72 1.37 -1.92 5.78
CA ILE A 72 0.93 -0.68 5.16
C ILE A 72 1.67 0.49 5.82
N LEU A 73 2.40 1.21 4.99
CA LEU A 73 3.15 2.41 5.34
C LEU A 73 2.44 3.64 4.77
N ALA A 74 2.19 4.62 5.64
CA ALA A 74 1.80 5.97 5.24
C ALA A 74 2.99 6.91 5.45
N THR A 75 3.12 7.91 4.58
CA THR A 75 4.20 8.88 4.64
C THR A 75 4.33 9.59 5.99
N PRO A 76 5.58 9.89 6.42
CA PRO A 76 5.86 10.81 7.53
C PRO A 76 5.14 12.16 7.37
N TYR A 77 4.31 12.54 8.35
CA TYR A 77 3.70 13.87 8.45
C TYR A 77 4.40 14.65 9.57
N ARG A 78 4.63 15.97 9.40
CA ARG A 78 5.59 16.69 10.27
C ARG A 78 5.25 16.73 11.75
N LEU A 79 3.98 16.54 12.12
CA LEU A 79 3.56 16.67 13.52
C LEU A 79 4.26 15.67 14.43
N ASN A 80 4.72 14.52 13.90
CA ASN A 80 5.58 13.55 14.59
C ASN A 80 6.56 12.86 13.63
N HIS A 81 7.35 13.65 12.91
CA HIS A 81 8.29 13.10 11.92
C HIS A 81 9.39 12.25 12.55
N HIS A 82 9.23 10.95 12.48
CA HIS A 82 10.30 9.96 12.62
C HIS A 82 10.68 9.54 11.19
N PRO A 83 11.87 9.88 10.67
CA PRO A 83 12.32 9.34 9.40
C PRO A 83 12.71 7.88 9.56
N TYR A 84 12.43 7.04 8.56
CA TYR A 84 12.90 5.66 8.54
C TYR A 84 14.42 5.61 8.57
N SER A 85 14.96 4.89 9.56
CA SER A 85 16.37 4.55 9.66
C SER A 85 16.81 3.58 8.57
N ALA A 86 18.13 3.40 8.41
CA ALA A 86 18.66 2.46 7.42
C ALA A 86 18.29 1.01 7.78
N GLU A 87 18.30 0.68 9.06
CA GLU A 87 17.96 -0.63 9.60
C GLU A 87 16.49 -0.98 9.38
N GLU A 88 15.58 0.00 9.53
CA GLU A 88 14.15 -0.20 9.26
C GLU A 88 13.89 -0.41 7.77
N VAL A 89 14.55 0.36 6.90
CA VAL A 89 14.46 0.15 5.44
C VAL A 89 14.97 -1.23 5.05
N GLU A 90 16.09 -1.69 5.62
CA GLU A 90 16.62 -3.04 5.38
C GLU A 90 15.64 -4.12 5.85
N ALA A 91 15.03 -3.96 7.03
CA ALA A 91 14.04 -4.90 7.55
C ALA A 91 12.79 -4.98 6.64
N LEU A 92 12.31 -3.84 6.14
CA LEU A 92 11.20 -3.78 5.19
C LEU A 92 11.53 -4.48 3.87
N HIS A 93 12.74 -4.27 3.34
CA HIS A 93 13.21 -4.96 2.13
C HIS A 93 13.38 -6.46 2.33
N ALA A 94 13.82 -6.89 3.52
CA ALA A 94 13.94 -8.30 3.85
C ALA A 94 12.59 -8.99 4.04
N PHE A 95 11.58 -8.25 4.52
CA PHE A 95 10.21 -8.74 4.70
C PHE A 95 9.45 -8.85 3.37
N ALA A 96 9.52 -7.82 2.53
CA ALA A 96 8.60 -7.66 1.42
C ALA A 96 8.95 -8.51 0.19
N THR A 97 8.00 -9.35 -0.25
CA THR A 97 8.08 -10.22 -1.43
C THR A 97 7.42 -9.59 -2.65
N HIS A 98 6.50 -8.65 -2.44
CA HIS A 98 5.81 -7.87 -3.45
C HIS A 98 5.37 -6.54 -2.82
N ALA A 99 5.18 -5.53 -3.66
CA ALA A 99 4.86 -4.19 -3.20
C ALA A 99 3.88 -3.46 -4.12
N ALA A 100 3.05 -2.62 -3.53
CA ALA A 100 2.22 -1.64 -4.19
C ALA A 100 2.64 -0.23 -3.74
N PHE A 101 2.62 0.70 -4.69
CA PHE A 101 3.01 2.10 -4.49
C PHE A 101 1.88 2.99 -4.94
N VAL A 102 1.42 3.87 -4.04
CA VAL A 102 0.40 4.86 -4.37
C VAL A 102 0.87 6.28 -4.09
N GLY A 103 0.64 7.19 -5.04
CA GLY A 103 0.77 8.63 -4.86
C GLY A 103 -0.56 9.20 -4.42
N ASP A 104 -0.63 9.68 -3.17
CA ASP A 104 -1.75 10.30 -2.46
C ASP A 104 -3.14 10.03 -3.06
N THR A 105 -3.47 8.75 -3.13
CA THR A 105 -4.86 8.34 -3.25
C THR A 105 -5.43 8.38 -1.86
N THR A 106 -6.55 9.08 -1.67
CA THR A 106 -7.27 9.16 -0.40
C THR A 106 -7.88 7.80 -0.02
N LEU A 107 -7.03 6.80 0.22
CA LEU A 107 -7.37 5.47 0.76
C LEU A 107 -7.80 5.58 2.22
N TRP A 108 -7.54 6.71 2.84
CA TRP A 108 -7.93 7.09 4.17
C TRP A 108 -8.37 8.55 4.15
N GLN A 109 -9.38 8.88 4.94
CA GLN A 109 -9.88 10.24 5.08
C GLN A 109 -9.78 10.61 6.55
N ASP A 110 -9.21 11.78 6.84
CA ASP A 110 -9.42 12.46 8.11
C ASP A 110 -10.70 13.30 7.98
N PRO A 111 -11.78 13.00 8.74
CA PRO A 111 -13.08 13.66 8.64
C PRO A 111 -13.02 15.17 8.93
N ASP A 112 -12.00 15.63 9.66
CA ASP A 112 -11.81 17.04 10.01
C ASP A 112 -11.00 17.81 8.96
N THR A 113 -10.47 17.10 7.95
CA THR A 113 -9.82 17.71 6.79
C THR A 113 -10.74 17.68 5.58
N ALA A 114 -10.87 18.83 4.91
CA ALA A 114 -11.58 18.90 3.64
C ALA A 114 -10.72 18.22 2.55
N SER A 115 -10.80 16.89 2.44
CA SER A 115 -10.25 16.20 1.27
C SER A 115 -11.17 16.41 0.07
N ASP A 116 -10.57 16.78 -1.06
CA ASP A 116 -11.29 17.00 -2.31
C ASP A 116 -11.76 15.67 -2.94
N ARG A 117 -11.17 14.53 -2.52
CA ARG A 117 -11.41 13.20 -3.09
C ARG A 117 -11.47 12.10 -2.01
N PRO A 118 -12.42 12.14 -1.06
CA PRO A 118 -12.49 11.19 0.06
C PRO A 118 -12.47 9.73 -0.39
N ILE A 119 -12.22 8.77 0.52
CA ILE A 119 -12.26 7.32 0.21
C ILE A 119 -13.59 6.85 -0.43
N THR A 120 -14.68 7.61 -0.21
CA THR A 120 -16.00 7.38 -0.82
C THR A 120 -16.15 7.95 -2.23
N PHE A 121 -15.13 8.66 -2.76
CA PHE A 121 -15.12 9.21 -4.10
C PHE A 121 -14.77 8.12 -5.12
N GLY A 122 -15.59 8.04 -6.18
CA GLY A 122 -15.37 7.09 -7.27
C GLY A 122 -15.14 5.67 -6.74
N ASP A 123 -14.04 5.07 -7.19
CA ASP A 123 -13.62 3.71 -6.88
C ASP A 123 -12.48 3.66 -5.84
N ASN A 124 -12.23 4.72 -5.07
CA ASN A 124 -11.14 4.74 -4.07
C ASN A 124 -11.26 3.60 -3.04
N ARG A 125 -12.47 3.33 -2.55
CA ARG A 125 -12.74 2.17 -1.69
C ARG A 125 -12.44 0.84 -2.39
N ARG A 126 -12.83 0.69 -3.66
CA ARG A 126 -12.58 -0.52 -4.44
C ARG A 126 -11.08 -0.72 -4.67
N LEU A 127 -10.33 0.35 -4.90
CA LEU A 127 -8.87 0.32 -4.96
C LEU A 127 -8.26 -0.19 -3.65
N LEU A 128 -8.73 0.28 -2.49
CA LEU A 128 -8.28 -0.24 -1.19
C LEU A 128 -8.57 -1.74 -1.03
N GLU A 129 -9.77 -2.20 -1.43
CA GLU A 129 -10.13 -3.62 -1.40
C GLU A 129 -9.22 -4.46 -2.30
N ASN A 130 -8.93 -3.98 -3.51
CA ASN A 130 -8.06 -4.66 -4.45
C ASN A 130 -6.58 -4.67 -3.98
N LEU A 131 -6.11 -3.57 -3.39
CA LEU A 131 -4.79 -3.49 -2.77
C LEU A 131 -4.66 -4.47 -1.61
N ALA A 132 -5.66 -4.53 -0.72
CA ALA A 132 -5.67 -5.49 0.39
C ALA A 132 -5.57 -6.93 -0.12
N ALA A 133 -6.36 -7.28 -1.14
CA ALA A 133 -6.32 -8.61 -1.75
C ALA A 133 -4.95 -8.93 -2.38
N PHE A 134 -4.30 -7.94 -3.02
CA PHE A 134 -2.96 -8.09 -3.57
C PHE A 134 -1.92 -8.32 -2.47
N LEU A 135 -1.93 -7.50 -1.42
CA LEU A 135 -0.94 -7.53 -0.33
C LEU A 135 -0.95 -8.84 0.46
N VAL A 136 -2.10 -9.50 0.55
CA VAL A 136 -2.27 -10.73 1.36
C VAL A 136 -2.39 -11.98 0.50
N ALA A 137 -2.20 -11.85 -0.82
CA ALA A 137 -2.21 -13.00 -1.73
C ALA A 137 -1.07 -13.98 -1.40
N GLU A 138 0.05 -13.45 -0.93
CA GLU A 138 1.22 -14.17 -0.44
C GLU A 138 1.79 -13.42 0.78
N PRO A 139 2.51 -14.08 1.71
CA PRO A 139 3.17 -13.37 2.80
C PRO A 139 4.24 -12.38 2.30
N GLY A 140 4.36 -11.24 2.97
CA GLY A 140 5.34 -10.20 2.66
C GLY A 140 4.81 -9.11 1.73
N GLY A 141 3.52 -8.77 1.78
CA GLY A 141 3.00 -7.63 1.01
C GLY A 141 3.38 -6.29 1.63
N LEU A 142 3.84 -5.34 0.80
CA LEU A 142 4.12 -3.97 1.21
C LEU A 142 3.25 -2.97 0.46
N LEU A 143 2.52 -2.11 1.17
CA LEU A 143 1.94 -0.90 0.59
C LEU A 143 2.71 0.32 1.09
N LEU A 144 3.23 1.11 0.15
CA LEU A 144 3.79 2.43 0.45
C LEU A 144 2.91 3.50 -0.19
N ALA A 145 2.21 4.27 0.64
CA ALA A 145 1.40 5.39 0.18
C ALA A 145 2.06 6.72 0.51
N ALA A 146 2.26 7.52 -0.53
CA ALA A 146 2.87 8.82 -0.44
C ALA A 146 1.81 9.92 -0.38
N ASP A 147 1.44 10.37 0.81
CA ASP A 147 0.65 11.59 1.07
C ASP A 147 1.58 12.82 0.99
N ALA A 148 1.14 13.85 0.28
CA ALA A 148 1.97 15.03 0.00
C ALA A 148 1.85 16.15 1.04
N GLY A 149 1.30 15.82 2.20
CA GLY A 149 1.20 16.67 3.36
C GLY A 149 2.45 17.45 3.75
N ASN A 150 2.28 18.40 4.66
CA ASN A 150 3.38 19.20 5.18
C ASN A 150 4.45 18.27 5.80
N ALA A 151 5.60 18.18 5.13
CA ALA A 151 6.76 17.31 5.42
C ALA A 151 6.80 15.91 4.83
N PHE A 152 6.20 15.75 3.67
CA PHE A 152 6.62 14.77 2.68
C PHE A 152 8.17 14.63 2.60
N ASP A 153 8.69 13.43 2.91
CA ASP A 153 10.10 13.05 2.80
C ASP A 153 10.30 12.11 1.61
N ALA A 154 10.49 12.72 0.43
CA ALA A 154 10.75 11.99 -0.82
C ALA A 154 11.99 11.09 -0.73
N GLU A 155 13.00 11.46 0.05
CA GLU A 155 14.24 10.71 0.13
C GLU A 155 14.00 9.37 0.81
N ALA A 156 13.32 9.37 1.96
CA ALA A 156 12.97 8.14 2.68
C ALA A 156 12.10 7.19 1.84
N LEU A 157 11.06 7.72 1.18
CA LEU A 157 10.21 6.91 0.31
C LEU A 157 10.99 6.31 -0.87
N ASN A 158 11.87 7.09 -1.48
CA ASN A 158 12.68 6.63 -2.58
C ASN A 158 13.73 5.60 -2.14
N ARG A 159 14.23 5.64 -0.90
CA ARG A 159 15.06 4.54 -0.35
C ARG A 159 14.26 3.24 -0.25
N ILE A 160 13.01 3.29 0.21
CA ILE A 160 12.14 2.11 0.31
C ILE A 160 11.76 1.58 -1.08
N ALA A 161 11.38 2.46 -2.00
CA ALA A 161 10.84 2.09 -3.31
C ALA A 161 11.91 1.71 -4.35
N ALA A 162 13.15 2.15 -4.19
CA ALA A 162 14.22 1.97 -5.16
C ALA A 162 14.44 0.52 -5.65
N PRO A 163 14.49 -0.52 -4.78
CA PRO A 163 14.68 -1.90 -5.23
C PRO A 163 13.55 -2.40 -6.15
N TYR A 164 12.37 -1.81 -6.04
CA TYR A 164 11.19 -2.18 -6.82
C TYR A 164 11.13 -1.45 -8.16
N GLY A 165 12.06 -0.52 -8.45
CA GLY A 165 12.07 0.23 -9.70
C GLY A 165 11.06 1.39 -9.73
N VAL A 166 10.63 1.87 -8.57
CA VAL A 166 9.75 3.04 -8.43
C VAL A 166 10.53 4.24 -7.89
N THR A 167 10.23 5.43 -8.40
CA THR A 167 10.72 6.71 -7.88
C THR A 167 9.55 7.68 -7.76
N PHE A 168 9.30 8.14 -6.54
CA PHE A 168 8.39 9.23 -6.23
C PHE A 168 9.00 10.58 -6.58
N TYR A 169 8.15 11.53 -6.96
CA TYR A 169 8.56 12.90 -7.17
C TYR A 169 9.03 13.54 -5.87
N ASP A 170 9.85 14.59 -5.96
CA ASP A 170 10.38 15.29 -4.80
C ASP A 170 9.43 16.35 -4.20
N ARG A 171 8.22 16.45 -4.76
CA ARG A 171 7.19 17.40 -4.32
C ARG A 171 5.79 16.96 -4.72
N ALA A 172 4.82 17.47 -3.97
CA ALA A 172 3.40 17.44 -4.32
C ALA A 172 3.12 18.13 -5.66
N VAL A 173 2.15 17.61 -6.40
CA VAL A 173 1.51 18.29 -7.54
C VAL A 173 -0.01 18.21 -7.40
N ALA A 174 -0.75 18.81 -8.33
CA ALA A 174 -2.21 18.78 -8.34
C ALA A 174 -2.85 19.22 -7.00
N PRO A 175 -2.72 20.49 -6.60
CA PRO A 175 -3.20 21.01 -5.30
C PRO A 175 -4.72 20.97 -5.10
N PHE A 176 -5.48 20.51 -6.11
CA PHE A 176 -6.94 20.32 -6.05
C PHE A 176 -7.34 18.88 -6.41
N GLY A 177 -6.35 17.98 -6.41
CA GLY A 177 -6.47 16.62 -6.91
C GLY A 177 -6.80 16.52 -8.40
N TYR A 178 -6.96 15.27 -8.86
CA TYR A 178 -7.49 14.93 -10.18
C TYR A 178 -8.24 13.60 -10.11
N THR A 179 -8.82 13.20 -11.24
CA THR A 179 -9.47 11.89 -11.39
C THR A 179 -8.76 11.13 -12.49
N GLU A 180 -8.21 9.96 -12.16
CA GLU A 180 -7.69 9.02 -13.14
C GLU A 180 -8.80 8.06 -13.56
N THR A 181 -8.87 7.77 -14.86
CA THR A 181 -9.92 6.95 -15.49
C THR A 181 -9.37 5.88 -16.43
N ALA A 182 -8.05 5.83 -16.61
CA ALA A 182 -7.38 4.91 -17.50
C ALA A 182 -6.43 4.01 -16.70
N PHE A 183 -6.79 2.72 -16.65
CA PHE A 183 -6.05 1.71 -15.89
C PHE A 183 -5.57 0.58 -16.79
N ALA A 184 -4.36 0.08 -16.51
CA ALA A 184 -3.83 -1.11 -17.15
C ALA A 184 -4.49 -2.37 -16.55
N PRO A 185 -4.65 -3.46 -17.32
CA PRO A 185 -5.20 -4.71 -16.79
C PRO A 185 -4.32 -5.30 -15.69
N HIS A 186 -4.84 -5.34 -14.47
CA HIS A 186 -4.20 -5.96 -13.30
C HIS A 186 -5.23 -6.18 -12.20
N PRO A 187 -5.13 -7.22 -11.34
CA PRO A 187 -6.07 -7.42 -10.23
C PRO A 187 -6.24 -6.20 -9.31
N VAL A 188 -5.15 -5.45 -9.05
CA VAL A 188 -5.22 -4.20 -8.28
C VAL A 188 -6.13 -3.14 -8.93
N ALA A 189 -6.20 -3.13 -10.26
CA ALA A 189 -7.02 -2.21 -11.04
C ALA A 189 -8.37 -2.78 -11.49
N ASP A 190 -8.73 -4.00 -11.06
CA ASP A 190 -9.94 -4.67 -11.53
C ASP A 190 -11.21 -3.96 -11.04
N GLY A 191 -12.09 -3.66 -11.99
CA GLY A 191 -13.34 -2.93 -11.74
C GLY A 191 -13.19 -1.44 -11.48
N LEU A 192 -11.98 -0.86 -11.58
CA LEU A 192 -11.79 0.59 -11.45
C LEU A 192 -12.22 1.32 -12.74
N SER A 193 -12.96 2.41 -12.56
CA SER A 193 -13.45 3.30 -13.60
C SER A 193 -13.08 4.76 -13.36
N ALA A 194 -12.98 5.17 -12.09
CA ALA A 194 -12.54 6.50 -11.69
C ALA A 194 -11.93 6.48 -10.28
N VAL A 195 -10.65 6.82 -10.15
CA VAL A 195 -9.97 6.99 -8.86
C VAL A 195 -9.66 8.46 -8.64
N GLY A 196 -10.00 8.98 -7.48
CA GLY A 196 -9.63 10.32 -7.04
C GLY A 196 -8.25 10.30 -6.40
N VAL A 197 -7.36 11.15 -6.91
CA VAL A 197 -6.05 11.41 -6.35
C VAL A 197 -6.08 12.81 -5.77
N ASP A 198 -5.72 12.96 -4.49
CA ASP A 198 -5.70 14.23 -3.79
C ASP A 198 -4.25 14.66 -3.60
N PHE A 199 -3.93 15.94 -3.75
CA PHE A 199 -2.59 16.49 -3.54
C PHE A 199 -1.38 15.63 -4.02
N ALA A 200 -1.48 14.96 -5.17
CA ALA A 200 -0.63 13.84 -5.57
C ALA A 200 0.89 13.98 -5.33
N VAL A 201 1.53 12.89 -4.91
CA VAL A 201 2.98 12.62 -5.09
C VAL A 201 3.19 11.66 -6.26
N PRO A 202 3.52 12.14 -7.47
CA PRO A 202 3.58 11.27 -8.64
C PRO A 202 4.73 10.27 -8.61
N LEU A 203 4.54 9.13 -9.26
CA LEU A 203 5.58 8.14 -9.54
C LEU A 203 6.29 8.54 -10.84
N VAL A 204 7.32 9.37 -10.73
CA VAL A 204 8.03 9.95 -11.89
C VAL A 204 8.85 8.95 -12.68
N ALA A 205 9.23 7.83 -12.07
CA ALA A 205 9.82 6.69 -12.76
C ALA A 205 9.21 5.39 -12.25
N VAL A 206 8.81 4.54 -13.20
CA VAL A 206 8.38 3.16 -12.96
C VAL A 206 9.05 2.32 -14.03
N ALA A 207 9.93 1.43 -13.60
CA ALA A 207 10.71 0.54 -14.45
C ALA A 207 10.73 -0.87 -13.82
N PRO A 208 11.01 -1.92 -14.61
CA PRO A 208 11.11 -3.27 -14.08
C PRO A 208 12.03 -3.33 -12.84
N PRO A 209 11.62 -4.04 -11.77
CA PRO A 209 10.53 -5.02 -11.75
C PRO A 209 9.11 -4.43 -11.64
N ALA A 210 8.95 -3.13 -11.38
CA ALA A 210 7.62 -2.51 -11.28
C ALA A 210 6.90 -2.37 -12.63
N VAL A 211 5.57 -2.34 -12.53
CA VAL A 211 4.64 -2.04 -13.60
C VAL A 211 3.69 -0.93 -13.12
N ALA A 212 3.54 0.12 -13.93
CA ALA A 212 2.55 1.16 -13.70
C ALA A 212 1.15 0.66 -14.08
N LEU A 213 0.16 0.94 -13.25
CA LEU A 213 -1.22 0.46 -13.45
C LEU A 213 -2.18 1.56 -13.87
N ASP A 214 -1.73 2.81 -13.94
CA ASP A 214 -2.47 3.92 -14.52
C ASP A 214 -1.80 4.39 -15.82
N ALA A 215 -2.58 5.08 -16.66
CA ALA A 215 -2.10 5.68 -17.91
C ALA A 215 -1.57 7.11 -17.73
N GLY A 216 -1.40 7.55 -16.48
CA GLY A 216 -0.91 8.87 -16.14
C GLY A 216 0.46 9.14 -16.75
N ASP A 217 0.67 10.40 -17.14
CA ASP A 217 2.00 10.89 -17.46
C ASP A 217 2.86 10.96 -16.18
N ARG A 218 4.12 11.38 -16.30
CA ARG A 218 5.03 11.43 -15.14
C ARG A 218 4.55 12.33 -13.98
N TYR A 219 3.53 13.16 -14.18
CA TYR A 219 2.97 14.04 -13.16
C TYR A 219 1.59 13.60 -12.67
N HIS A 220 0.97 12.61 -13.31
CA HIS A 220 -0.33 12.04 -12.92
C HIS A 220 -0.27 10.53 -12.69
N ARG A 221 0.94 9.95 -12.79
CA ARG A 221 1.13 8.57 -12.42
C ARG A 221 1.08 8.42 -10.92
N PHE A 222 0.19 7.56 -10.44
CA PHE A 222 -0.04 7.40 -9.01
C PHE A 222 0.02 5.95 -8.56
N LEU A 223 -0.11 4.95 -9.43
CA LEU A 223 -0.24 3.55 -9.04
C LEU A 223 0.78 2.66 -9.75
N ALA A 224 1.57 1.93 -8.95
CA ALA A 224 2.44 0.88 -9.45
C ALA A 224 2.43 -0.32 -8.53
N VAL A 225 2.77 -1.48 -9.09
CA VAL A 225 3.00 -2.73 -8.37
C VAL A 225 4.31 -3.33 -8.82
N ALA A 226 4.95 -4.10 -7.96
CA ALA A 226 6.18 -4.81 -8.27
C ALA A 226 6.26 -6.11 -7.47
N ASP A 227 6.82 -7.15 -8.08
CA ASP A 227 7.44 -8.20 -7.30
C ASP A 227 8.75 -7.66 -6.70
N ALA A 228 9.11 -8.12 -5.51
CA ALA A 228 10.42 -7.81 -4.98
C ALA A 228 11.49 -8.30 -5.97
N PRO A 229 12.55 -7.50 -6.21
CA PRO A 229 13.68 -7.99 -6.98
C PRO A 229 14.13 -9.28 -6.30
N ARG A 230 14.17 -10.39 -7.04
CA ARG A 230 14.65 -11.69 -6.55
C ARG A 230 16.15 -11.58 -6.19
N ALA A 231 16.47 -10.93 -5.09
CA ALA A 231 17.80 -10.80 -4.56
C ALA A 231 18.08 -12.07 -3.76
N ALA A 232 18.65 -13.09 -4.40
CA ALA A 232 19.45 -14.17 -3.79
C ALA A 232 18.92 -14.86 -2.49
N ALA A 233 17.64 -14.72 -2.14
CA ALA A 233 17.06 -15.14 -0.86
C ALA A 233 16.96 -16.68 -0.70
N ARG A 234 17.51 -17.45 -1.64
CA ARG A 234 17.64 -18.90 -1.56
C ARG A 234 19.08 -19.39 -1.37
N GLU A 235 20.09 -18.53 -1.42
CA GLU A 235 21.49 -19.00 -1.30
C GLU A 235 21.99 -18.99 0.16
N ALA A 236 21.39 -18.20 1.06
CA ALA A 236 21.73 -18.20 2.49
C ALA A 236 21.16 -19.41 3.27
N VAL A 237 20.17 -20.14 2.72
CA VAL A 237 19.54 -21.31 3.38
C VAL A 237 20.24 -22.63 3.03
N ARG A 238 21.23 -22.64 2.13
CA ARG A 238 21.92 -23.87 1.70
C ARG A 238 23.34 -24.08 2.21
N CYS A 239 23.91 -23.17 3.01
CA CYS A 239 25.28 -23.32 3.53
C CYS A 239 25.38 -23.77 5.00
N SER A 240 24.29 -24.20 5.65
CA SER A 240 24.34 -24.70 7.04
C SER A 240 24.17 -26.21 7.22
N ASP A 241 23.97 -26.98 6.14
CA ASP A 241 23.66 -28.42 6.25
C ASP A 241 24.85 -29.36 5.99
N ASP A 242 26.05 -28.85 5.69
CA ASP A 242 27.24 -29.70 5.55
C ASP A 242 28.08 -29.69 6.83
N GLY A 243 27.50 -30.23 7.90
CA GLY A 243 28.26 -30.84 8.99
C GLY A 243 28.31 -32.34 8.77
N TRP A 244 29.47 -32.85 8.33
CA TRP A 244 30.21 -34.07 8.75
C TRP A 244 31.28 -34.41 7.71
#